data_AF-A0A7V5GSZ0-F1
#
_entry.id   AF-A0A7V5GSZ0-F1
#
_cell.length_a   1.000
_cell.length_b   1.000
_cell.length_c   1.000
_cell.angle_alpha   90.00
_cell.angle_beta   90.00
_cell.angle_gamma   90.00
#
_symmetry.space_group_name_H-M   'P 1'
#
loop_
_entity.id
_entity.type
_entity.pdbx_description
1 polymer ?
#
loop_
_entity_poly.entity_id
_entity_poly.type
_entity_poly.pdbx_seq_one_letter_code
_entity_poly.pdbx_strand_id
1 'polypeptide(L)' 'MQKELNNLAQLIKKNEALLSNKNFLKNAPEKIVMQNKNKIKEYQEKVTRLKELLKNLETM' A
#
# COMPACT_ATOMS: atom_id res chain seq x y z
N MET A 1 -4.16 6.58 -14.65
CA MET A 1 -3.43 5.45 -14.02
C MET A 1 -2.16 5.90 -13.26
N GLN A 2 -1.28 6.74 -13.83
CA GLN A 2 -0.06 7.21 -13.14
C GLN A 2 -0.33 7.92 -11.79
N LYS A 3 -1.34 8.80 -11.74
CA LYS A 3 -1.75 9.50 -10.51
C LYS A 3 -2.22 8.54 -9.41
N GLU A 4 -2.95 7.49 -9.79
CA GLU A 4 -3.43 6.48 -8.84
C GLU A 4 -2.30 5.59 -8.32
N LEU A 5 -1.35 5.20 -9.18
CA LEU A 5 -0.13 4.50 -8.76
C LEU A 5 0.67 5.32 -7.74
N ASN A 6 0.85 6.62 -7.99
CA ASN A 6 1.51 7.52 -7.04
C ASN A 6 0.74 7.62 -5.72
N ASN A 7 -0.58 7.75 -5.77
CA ASN A 7 -1.41 7.80 -4.57
C ASN A 7 -1.30 6.50 -3.74
N LEU A 8 -1.40 5.34 -4.38
CA LEU A 8 -1.25 4.04 -3.73
C LEU A 8 0.15 3.87 -3.15
N ALA A 9 1.19 4.27 -3.86
CA ALA A 9 2.57 4.24 -3.37
C ALA A 9 2.75 5.12 -2.12
N GLN A 10 2.15 6.32 -2.09
CA GLN A 10 2.17 7.18 -0.90
C GLN A 10 1.42 6.55 0.28
N LEU A 11 0.28 5.90 0.04
CA LEU A 11 -0.48 5.21 1.07
C LEU A 11 0.26 4.00 1.64
N ILE A 12 0.94 3.21 0.80
CA ILE A 12 1.81 2.12 1.23
C ILE A 12 2.91 2.66 2.13
N LYS A 13 3.66 3.67 1.66
CA LYS A 13 4.77 4.27 2.40
C LYS A 13 4.34 4.82 3.76
N LYS A 14 3.15 5.45 3.84
CA LYS A 14 2.58 5.94 5.11
C LYS A 14 2.29 4.80 6.09
N ASN A 15 1.67 3.72 5.63
CA ASN A 15 1.37 2.57 6.48
C ASN A 15 2.64 1.82 6.90
N GLU A 16 3.63 1.69 6.02
CA GLU A 16 4.94 1.10 6.36
C GLU A 16 5.68 1.92 7.40
N ALA A 17 5.65 3.26 7.28
CA ALA A 17 6.23 4.16 8.28
C ALA A 17 5.56 4.02 9.66
N LEU A 18 4.23 3.87 9.69
CA LEU A 18 3.50 3.59 10.92
C LEU A 18 3.89 2.24 11.53
N LEU A 19 3.97 1.18 10.71
CA LEU A 19 4.37 -0.15 11.16
C LEU A 19 5.85 -0.26 11.52
N SER A 20 6.70 0.65 11.05
CA SER A 20 8.11 0.73 11.45
C SER A 20 8.32 1.55 12.72
N ASN A 21 7.30 2.32 13.14
CA ASN A 21 7.37 3.13 14.34
C ASN A 21 7.14 2.27 15.60
N LYS A 22 8.20 2.09 16.38
CA LYS A 22 8.17 1.31 17.63
C LYS A 22 7.14 1.81 18.64
N ASN A 23 6.91 3.12 18.72
CA ASN A 23 5.90 3.70 19.61
C ASN A 23 4.49 3.37 19.12
N PHE A 24 4.26 3.36 17.81
CA PHE A 24 2.97 2.96 17.25
C PHE A 24 2.73 1.47 17.52
N LEU A 25 3.70 0.60 17.24
CA LEU A 25 3.55 -0.84 17.50
C LEU A 25 3.30 -1.19 18.98
N LYS A 26 3.89 -0.41 19.90
CA LYS A 26 3.74 -0.63 21.34
C LYS A 26 2.38 -0.18 21.89
N ASN A 27 1.80 0.88 21.33
CA ASN A 27 0.58 1.51 21.87
C ASN A 27 -0.68 1.21 21.04
N ALA A 28 -0.53 0.84 19.77
CA ALA A 28 -1.67 0.55 18.91
C ALA A 28 -2.28 -0.82 19.23
N PRO A 29 -3.61 -0.96 19.20
CA PRO A 29 -4.25 -2.26 19.30
C PRO A 29 -3.81 -3.19 18.18
N GLU A 30 -3.65 -4.49 18.46
CA GLU A 30 -3.26 -5.49 17.46
C GLU A 30 -4.16 -5.47 16.23
N LYS A 31 -5.46 -5.23 16.41
CA LYS A 31 -6.43 -5.07 15.32
C LYS A 31 -6.03 -3.96 14.35
N ILE A 32 -5.54 -2.82 14.85
CA ILE A 32 -5.13 -1.68 14.03
C ILE A 32 -3.81 -1.99 13.30
N VAL A 33 -2.86 -2.62 13.99
CA VAL A 33 -1.59 -3.07 13.38
C VAL A 33 -1.86 -4.06 12.24
N MET A 34 -2.75 -5.02 12.47
CA MET A 34 -3.16 -6.02 11.47
C MET A 34 -3.91 -5.38 10.30
N GLN A 35 -4.80 -4.43 10.57
CA GLN A 35 -5.49 -3.66 9.52
C GLN A 35 -4.51 -2.89 8.63
N ASN A 36 -3.48 -2.26 9.20
CA ASN A 36 -2.47 -1.54 8.41
C ASN A 36 -1.64 -2.50 7.55
N LYS A 37 -1.29 -3.69 8.08
CA LYS A 37 -0.63 -4.75 7.30
C LYS A 37 -1.51 -5.22 6.13
N ASN A 38 -2.80 -5.46 6.37
CA ASN A 38 -3.74 -5.87 5.33
C ASN A 38 -3.93 -4.80 4.26
N LYS A 39 -4.00 -3.52 4.65
CA LYS A 39 -4.07 -2.38 3.72
C LYS A 39 -2.84 -2.29 2.82
N ILE A 40 -1.64 -2.49 3.36
CA ILE A 40 -0.40 -2.50 2.55
C ILE A 40 -0.50 -3.60 1.48
N LYS A 41 -0.90 -4.81 1.87
CA LYS A 41 -1.05 -5.93 0.93
C LYS A 41 -2.07 -5.61 -0.17
N GLU A 42 -3.25 -5.11 0.21
CA GLU A 42 -4.29 -4.73 -0.76
C GLU A 42 -3.81 -3.64 -1.73
N TYR A 43 -3.09 -2.64 -1.23
CA TYR A 43 -2.54 -1.58 -2.07
C TYR A 43 -1.44 -2.09 -3.01
N GLN A 44 -0.59 -3.00 -2.55
CA GLN A 44 0.42 -3.65 -3.39
C GLN A 44 -0.24 -4.48 -4.50
N GLU A 45 -1.28 -5.24 -4.20
CA GLU A 45 -2.05 -6.00 -5.20
C GLU A 45 -2.69 -5.07 -6.24
N LYS A 46 -3.28 -3.95 -5.81
CA LYS A 46 -3.84 -2.93 -6.70
C LYS A 46 -2.76 -2.30 -7.60
N VAL A 47 -1.59 -2.00 -7.04
CA VAL A 47 -0.44 -1.48 -7.81
C VAL A 47 0.00 -2.47 -8.88
N THR A 48 0.10 -3.75 -8.55
CA THR A 48 0.47 -4.81 -9.50
C THR A 48 -0.52 -4.86 -10.66
N ARG A 49 -1.83 -4.94 -10.36
CA ARG A 49 -2.88 -4.98 -11.40
C ARG A 49 -2.86 -3.74 -12.29
N LEU A 50 -2.70 -2.55 -11.71
CA LEU A 50 -2.63 -1.30 -12.48
C LEU A 50 -1.39 -1.25 -13.39
N LYS A 51 -0.25 -1.77 -12.93
CA LYS A 51 0.96 -1.89 -13.75
C LYS A 51 0.78 -2.89 -14.90
N GLU A 52 0.14 -4.02 -14.65
CA GLU A 52 -0.18 -5.00 -15.69
C GLU A 52 -1.12 -4.42 -16.75
N LEU A 53 -2.16 -3.69 -16.32
CA LEU A 53 -3.07 -2.99 -17.23
C LEU A 53 -2.34 -1.95 -18.07
N LEU A 54 -1.46 -1.14 -17.46
CA LEU A 54 -0.65 -0.17 -18.20
C LEU A 54 0.23 -0.85 -19.25
N LYS A 55 0.93 -1.92 -18.86
CA LYS A 55 1.78 -2.68 -19.79
C LYS A 55 0.98 -3.23 -20.97
N ASN A 56 -0.20 -3.79 -20.71
CA ASN A 56 -1.07 -4.31 -21.77
C ASN A 56 -1.58 -3.20 -22.71
N LEU A 57 -1.85 -2.01 -22.18
CA LEU A 57 -2.25 -0.84 -22.98
C LEU A 57 -1.09 -0.24 -23.79
N GLU A 58 0.15 -0.31 -23.30
CA GLU A 58 1.34 0.13 -24.05
C GLU A 58 1.77 -0.87 -25.13
N THR A 59 1.33 -2.13 -25.03
CA THR A 59 1.64 -3.20 -26.00
C THR A 59 0.55 -3.36 -27.07
N MET A 60 -0.55 -2.60 -26.96
CA MET A 60 -1.61 -2.48 -27.99
C MET A 60 -1.36 -1.29 -28.90
#